data_AF-A0A923QCS8-F1
#
_entry.id   AF-A0A923QCS8-F1
#
_cell.length_a   1.000
_cell.length_b   1.000
_cell.length_c   1.000
_cell.angle_alpha   90.00
_cell.angle_beta   90.00
_cell.angle_gamma   90.00
#
_symmetry.space_group_name_H-M   'P 1'
#
loop_
_entity.id
_entity.type
_entity.pdbx_description
1 polymer ?
#
loop_
_entity_poly.entity_id
_entity_poly.type
_entity_poly.pdbx_seq_one_letter_code
_entity_poly.pdbx_strand_id
1 'polypeptide(L)'
;MSLMLPLAAGDVEAIERATFDAVPPEAVGELPGWLLGFDGGTVSRAHSAVPVSHEAPGGTPDAEVIKEIEALYASHGLRAVFRIPALPAFD
;
A
#
# COMPACT_ATOMS: atom_id res chain seq x y z
N MET A 1 27.52 -16.58 8.91
CA MET A 1 27.08 -15.67 7.82
C MET A 1 25.66 -16.05 7.47
N SER A 2 24.67 -15.31 7.99
CA SER A 2 23.28 -15.49 7.58
C SER A 2 23.10 -14.78 6.25
N LEU A 3 22.74 -15.51 5.20
CA LEU A 3 22.34 -14.91 3.93
C LEU A 3 20.96 -14.26 4.16
N MET A 4 20.96 -12.94 4.29
CA MET A 4 19.73 -12.14 4.19
C MET A 4 19.33 -12.16 2.72
N LEU A 5 18.40 -13.05 2.36
CA LEU A 5 17.78 -13.03 1.04
C LEU A 5 16.93 -11.76 0.92
N PRO A 6 17.05 -10.98 -0.17
CA PRO A 6 16.11 -9.91 -0.42
C PRO A 6 14.71 -10.51 -0.52
N LEU A 7 13.73 -9.91 0.18
CA LEU A 7 12.32 -10.26 0.01
C LEU A 7 11.99 -10.06 -1.48
N ALA A 8 11.49 -11.10 -2.15
CA ALA A 8 11.06 -10.96 -3.52
C ALA A 8 9.89 -9.97 -3.58
N ALA A 9 9.70 -9.24 -4.68
CA ALA A 9 8.57 -8.30 -4.81
C ALA A 9 7.21 -8.96 -4.51
N GLY A 10 7.05 -10.25 -4.86
CA GLY A 10 5.87 -11.03 -4.53
C GLY A 10 5.65 -11.27 -3.03
N ASP A 11 6.69 -11.20 -2.20
CA ASP A 11 6.58 -11.36 -0.74
C ASP A 11 5.93 -10.12 -0.12
N VAL A 12 6.25 -8.91 -0.61
CA VAL A 12 5.65 -7.66 -0.14
C VAL A 12 4.15 -7.66 -0.45
N GLU A 13 3.78 -7.95 -1.70
CA GLU A 13 2.38 -8.04 -2.10
C GLU A 13 1.62 -9.09 -1.28
N ALA A 14 2.19 -10.29 -1.09
CA ALA A 14 1.57 -11.35 -0.31
C ALA A 14 1.32 -10.94 1.15
N ILE A 15 2.26 -10.23 1.79
CA ILE A 15 2.10 -9.74 3.15
C ILE A 15 0.99 -8.68 3.24
N GLU A 16 0.93 -7.77 2.27
CA GLU A 16 -0.09 -6.72 2.26
C GLU A 16 -1.49 -7.27 2.00
N ARG A 17 -1.62 -8.26 1.12
CA ARG A 17 -2.89 -8.98 0.92
C ARG A 17 -3.30 -9.78 2.16
N ALA A 18 -2.38 -10.52 2.77
CA ALA A 18 -2.64 -11.24 4.02
C ALA A 18 -3.04 -10.30 5.18
N THR A 19 -2.56 -9.05 5.16
CA THR A 19 -2.99 -8.01 6.11
C THR A 19 -4.47 -7.67 5.92
N PHE A 20 -4.94 -7.54 4.69
CA PHE A 20 -6.36 -7.29 4.40
C PHE A 20 -7.22 -8.52 4.70
N ASP A 21 -6.72 -9.73 4.48
CA ASP A 21 -7.43 -10.94 4.89
C ASP A 21 -7.62 -11.01 6.42
N ALA A 22 -6.60 -10.62 7.18
CA ALA A 22 -6.62 -10.62 8.64
C ALA A 22 -7.42 -9.45 9.23
N VAL A 23 -7.41 -8.30 8.56
CA VAL A 23 -8.11 -7.08 8.95
C VAL A 23 -8.84 -6.52 7.71
N PRO A 24 -10.03 -7.06 7.38
CA PRO A 24 -10.75 -6.68 6.17
C PRO A 24 -11.24 -5.24 6.23
N PRO A 25 -10.91 -4.40 5.23
CA PRO A 25 -11.59 -3.14 5.01
C PRO A 25 -13.06 -3.34 4.63
N GLU A 26 -13.89 -2.31 4.84
CA GLU A 26 -15.26 -2.28 4.30
C GLU A 26 -15.30 -2.42 2.76
N ALA A 27 -14.33 -1.82 2.06
CA ALA A 27 -14.12 -2.02 0.64
C ALA A 27 -12.63 -1.99 0.26
N VAL A 28 -12.28 -2.75 -0.78
CA VAL A 28 -10.91 -2.86 -1.31
C VAL A 28 -10.87 -2.30 -2.72
N GLY A 29 -9.85 -1.50 -3.02
CA GLY A 29 -9.51 -1.05 -4.36
C GLY A 29 -8.09 -1.45 -4.75
N GLU A 30 -7.82 -1.52 -6.04
CA GLU A 30 -6.49 -1.81 -6.59
C GLU A 30 -6.17 -0.83 -7.71
N LEU A 31 -4.92 -0.34 -7.71
CA LEU A 31 -4.29 0.33 -8.85
C LEU A 31 -2.97 -0.40 -9.13
N PRO A 32 -2.37 -0.27 -10.33
CA PRO A 32 -1.08 -0.90 -10.61
C PRO A 32 -0.03 -0.57 -9.55
N GLY A 33 0.41 -1.58 -8.79
CA GLY A 33 1.39 -1.43 -7.71
C GLY A 33 0.83 -0.94 -6.36
N TRP A 34 -0.49 -0.83 -6.19
CA TRP A 34 -1.14 -0.33 -4.98
C TRP A 34 -2.35 -1.14 -4.56
N LEU A 35 -2.47 -1.33 -3.25
CA LEU A 35 -3.65 -1.87 -2.59
C LEU A 35 -4.28 -0.79 -1.72
N LEU A 36 -5.59 -0.60 -1.83
CA LEU A 36 -6.33 0.50 -1.20
C LEU A 36 -7.39 -0.06 -0.25
N GLY A 37 -7.27 0.27 1.03
CA GLY A 37 -8.29 -0.05 2.03
C GLY A 37 -9.20 1.14 2.28
N PHE A 38 -10.48 1.01 1.93
CA PHE A 38 -11.51 2.02 2.20
C PHE A 38 -12.30 1.57 3.43
N ASP A 39 -12.02 2.19 4.57
CA ASP A 39 -12.62 1.84 5.84
C ASP A 39 -12.78 3.11 6.69
N GLY A 40 -13.94 3.29 7.32
CA GLY A 40 -14.23 4.44 8.19
C GLY A 40 -13.79 4.25 9.65
N GLY A 41 -13.29 3.07 9.98
CA GLY A 41 -12.83 2.67 11.31
C GLY A 41 -11.44 3.20 11.66
N THR A 42 -10.94 2.75 12.81
CA THR A 42 -9.69 3.25 13.39
C THR A 42 -8.49 2.35 13.13
N VAL A 43 -8.68 1.22 12.45
CA VAL A 43 -7.59 0.28 12.18
C VAL A 43 -6.78 0.79 11.00
N SER A 44 -5.61 1.38 11.29
CA SER A 44 -4.75 2.01 10.28
C SER A 44 -4.48 1.17 9.04
N ARG A 45 -4.35 -0.15 9.19
CA ARG A 45 -4.10 -1.08 8.08
C ARG A 45 -5.32 -1.26 7.17
N ALA A 46 -6.53 -1.09 7.68
CA ALA A 46 -7.76 -1.25 6.89
C ALA A 46 -8.15 0.03 6.14
N HIS A 47 -7.72 1.21 6.58
CA HIS A 47 -8.12 2.49 5.99
C HIS A 47 -6.99 3.23 5.22
N SER A 48 -5.96 2.51 4.75
CA SER A 48 -4.80 3.12 4.07
C SER A 48 -4.49 2.51 2.71
N ALA A 49 -3.88 3.33 1.85
CA ALA A 49 -3.25 2.96 0.60
C ALA A 49 -1.82 2.49 0.89
N VAL A 50 -1.45 1.33 0.35
CA VAL A 50 -0.12 0.75 0.53
C VAL A 50 0.43 0.30 -0.83
N PRO A 51 1.69 0.64 -1.16
CA PRO A 51 2.34 0.08 -2.34
C PRO A 51 2.65 -1.40 -2.09
N VAL A 52 2.42 -2.25 -3.09
CA VAL A 52 2.70 -3.70 -3.00
C VAL A 52 4.12 -4.07 -3.47
N SER A 53 4.91 -3.07 -3.83
CA SER A 53 6.34 -3.19 -4.13
C SER A 53 7.09 -2.00 -3.54
N HIS A 54 8.32 -2.24 -3.10
CA HIS A 54 9.23 -1.19 -2.65
C HIS A 54 10.16 -0.70 -3.78
N GLU A 55 10.08 -1.31 -4.97
CA GLU A 55 10.86 -0.92 -6.14
C GLU A 55 10.06 0.09 -6.98
N ALA A 56 10.17 1.37 -6.64
CA ALA A 56 9.79 2.44 -7.56
C ALA A 56 11.04 2.88 -8.34
N PRO A 57 11.02 2.95 -9.69
CA PRO A 57 12.10 3.58 -10.44
C PRO A 57 12.30 5.02 -9.94
N GLY A 58 13.42 5.30 -9.27
CA GLY A 58 13.70 6.62 -8.69
C GLY A 58 13.12 6.88 -7.28
N GLY A 59 12.57 5.87 -6.60
CA GLY A 59 12.22 5.91 -5.17
C GLY A 59 11.03 6.81 -4.79
N THR A 60 10.40 7.49 -5.75
CA THR A 60 9.26 8.39 -5.51
C THR A 60 8.05 7.93 -6.32
N PRO A 61 6.86 7.75 -5.71
CA PRO A 61 5.63 7.48 -6.45
C PRO A 61 5.31 8.56 -7.48
N ASP A 62 4.75 8.16 -8.61
CA ASP A 62 4.26 9.10 -9.63
C ASP A 62 3.20 10.04 -9.03
N ALA A 63 3.34 11.35 -9.23
CA ALA A 63 2.39 12.33 -8.70
C ALA A 63 0.97 12.11 -9.23
N GLU A 64 0.81 11.57 -10.44
CA GLU A 64 -0.51 11.28 -11.00
C GLU A 64 -1.19 10.11 -10.28
N VAL A 65 -0.43 9.06 -9.88
CA VAL A 65 -1.02 7.96 -9.10
C VAL A 65 -1.48 8.43 -7.72
N ILE A 66 -0.76 9.36 -7.10
CA ILE A 66 -1.17 9.93 -5.80
C ILE A 66 -2.50 10.67 -5.93
N LYS A 67 -2.66 11.51 -6.96
CA LYS A 67 -3.93 12.22 -7.22
C LYS A 67 -5.08 11.27 -7.48
N GLU A 68 -4.82 10.19 -8.23
CA GLU A 68 -5.83 9.16 -8.51
C GLU A 68 -6.28 8.46 -7.23
N ILE A 69 -5.35 8.08 -6.36
CA ILE A 69 -5.66 7.49 -5.05
C ILE A 69 -6.48 8.46 -4.20
N GLU A 70 -6.08 9.73 -4.12
CA GLU A 70 -6.84 10.75 -3.38
C GLU A 70 -8.28 10.90 -3.89
N ALA A 71 -8.47 10.89 -5.21
CA ALA A 71 -9.79 10.95 -5.83
C ALA A 71 -10.65 9.72 -5.50
N LEU A 72 -10.05 8.52 -5.48
CA LEU A 72 -10.74 7.30 -5.09
C LEU A 72 -11.19 7.38 -3.62
N TYR A 73 -10.31 7.73 -2.68
CA TYR A 73 -10.71 7.91 -1.28
C TYR A 73 -11.82 8.95 -1.13
N ALA A 74 -11.72 10.08 -1.83
CA ALA A 74 -12.75 11.12 -1.80
C ALA A 74 -14.10 10.63 -2.34
N SER A 75 -14.12 9.77 -3.36
CA SER A 75 -15.35 9.15 -3.88
C SER A 75 -16.03 8.20 -2.86
N HIS A 76 -15.24 7.67 -1.92
CA HIS A 76 -15.72 6.90 -0.77
C HIS A 76 -16.07 7.79 0.46
N GLY A 77 -15.96 9.12 0.35
CA GLY A 77 -16.18 10.04 1.47
C GLY A 77 -15.07 10.02 2.53
N LEU A 78 -13.90 9.46 2.19
CA LEU A 78 -12.76 9.28 3.07
C LEU A 78 -11.62 10.24 2.70
N ARG A 79 -10.73 10.50 3.67
CA ARG A 79 -9.43 11.13 3.38
C ARG A 79 -8.43 10.03 3.08
N ALA A 80 -7.63 10.21 2.02
CA ALA A 80 -6.53 9.28 1.74
C ALA A 80 -5.51 9.25 2.89
N VAL A 81 -5.11 8.05 3.26
CA VAL A 81 -4.02 7.77 4.21
C VAL A 81 -3.03 6.87 3.49
N PHE A 82 -1.75 7.24 3.49
CA PHE A 82 -0.72 6.49 2.79
C PHE A 82 0.22 5.82 3.78
N ARG A 83 0.51 4.52 3.59
CA ARG A 83 1.52 3.78 4.33
C ARG A 83 2.72 3.53 3.43
N ILE A 84 3.66 4.47 3.43
CA ILE A 84 4.85 4.45 2.57
C ILE A 84 6.08 4.02 3.39
N PRO A 85 6.90 3.09 2.89
CA PRO A 85 8.20 2.79 3.50
C PRO A 85 9.09 4.03 3.52
N ALA A 86 9.67 4.34 4.69
CA ALA A 86 10.53 5.52 4.87
C ALA A 86 11.99 5.30 4.40
N LEU A 87 12.36 4.06 4.13
CA LEU A 87 13.70 3.67 3.68
C LEU A 87 13.57 2.91 2.36
N PRO A 88 14.51 3.08 1.40
CA PRO A 88 14.62 2.15 0.29
C PRO A 88 14.78 0.74 0.85
N ALA A 89 14.15 -0.23 0.19
CA ALA A 89 14.24 -1.63 0.58
C ALA A 89 15.65 -2.14 0.29
N PHE A 90 16.54 -1.93 1.26
CA PHE A 90 17.94 -2.34 1.34
C PHE A 90 18.94 -1.49 0.50
N ASP A 91 20.13 -1.25 1.09
CA ASP A 91 21.34 -0.66 0.47
C ASP A 91 22.13 -1.69 -0.34
#